data_AF-A0A6V8LIK9-F1
#
_entry.id   AF-A0A6V8LIK9-F1
#
_cell.length_a   1.000
_cell.length_b   1.000
_cell.length_c   1.000
_cell.angle_alpha   90.00
_cell.angle_beta   90.00
_cell.angle_gamma   90.00
#
_symmetry.space_group_name_H-M   'P 1'
#
loop_
_entity.id
_entity.type
_entity.pdbx_description
1 polymer ?
#
loop_
_entity_poly.entity_id
_entity_poly.type
_entity_poly.pdbx_seq_one_letter_code
_entity_poly.pdbx_strand_id
1 'polypeptide(L)' 'MDTSAAVRPSTVGDLPDGVVALTATGLARPPSTPPLYGESREVSPGRPVALTAIPYFLWGNRVEGPMRVWIPTDATP' A
#
# COMPACT_ATOMS: atom_id res chain seq x y z
N MET A 1 6.98 -3.15 -1.25
CA MET A 1 6.57 -3.71 0.04
C MET A 1 7.64 -4.69 0.42
N ASP A 2 8.18 -4.53 1.62
CA ASP A 2 9.10 -5.47 2.22
C ASP A 2 8.41 -6.82 2.38
N THR A 3 8.91 -7.85 1.70
CA THR A 3 8.36 -9.21 1.78
C THR A 3 8.64 -9.88 3.12
N SER A 4 9.59 -9.35 3.90
CA SER A 4 9.84 -9.75 5.28
C SER A 4 9.00 -8.99 6.31
N ALA A 5 8.31 -7.91 5.91
CA ALA A 5 7.45 -7.16 6.81
C ALA A 5 6.27 -8.00 7.30
N ALA A 6 6.05 -8.00 8.61
CA ALA A 6 4.95 -8.73 9.23
C ALA A 6 3.59 -8.21 8.72
N VAL A 7 2.76 -9.13 8.26
CA VAL A 7 1.34 -8.90 7.96
C VAL A 7 0.52 -9.31 9.18
N ARG A 8 -0.35 -8.42 9.66
CA ARG A 8 -1.15 -8.66 10.87
C ARG A 8 -2.63 -8.43 10.62
N PRO A 9 -3.51 -9.31 11.14
CA PRO A 9 -4.94 -9.02 11.15
C PRO A 9 -5.23 -7.80 12.04
N SER A 10 -6.18 -6.99 11.63
CA SER A 10 -6.65 -5.82 12.39
C SER A 10 -8.15 -5.64 12.22
N THR A 11 -8.81 -5.17 13.27
CA THR A 11 -10.15 -4.60 13.19
C THR A 11 -10.02 -3.12 12.81
N VAL A 12 -10.85 -2.65 11.87
CA VAL A 12 -10.89 -1.23 11.47
C VAL A 12 -12.33 -0.76 11.59
N GLY A 13 -12.54 0.34 12.30
CA GLY A 13 -13.88 0.76 12.76
C GLY A 13 -14.86 1.19 11.67
N ASP A 14 -14.41 1.38 10.44
CA ASP A 14 -15.26 1.73 9.29
C ASP A 14 -15.60 0.51 8.39
N LEU A 15 -15.29 -0.71 8.84
CA LEU A 15 -15.63 -1.95 8.14
C LEU A 15 -16.87 -2.62 8.74
N PRO A 16 -17.64 -3.36 7.91
CA PRO A 16 -18.76 -4.17 8.41
C PRO A 16 -18.34 -5.17 9.49
N ASP A 17 -19.28 -5.52 10.37
CA ASP A 17 -19.05 -6.52 11.41
C ASP A 17 -18.58 -7.86 10.83
N GLY A 18 -17.61 -8.48 11.50
CA GLY A 18 -17.01 -9.75 11.08
C GLY A 18 -15.96 -9.63 9.97
N VAL A 19 -15.71 -8.43 9.45
CA VAL A 19 -14.65 -8.18 8.45
C VAL A 19 -13.30 -7.97 9.14
N VAL A 20 -12.29 -8.71 8.68
CA VAL A 20 -10.90 -8.54 9.12
C VAL A 20 -10.12 -7.80 8.04
N ALA A 21 -9.46 -6.71 8.44
CA ALA A 21 -8.46 -6.06 7.60
C ALA A 21 -7.08 -6.68 7.84
N LEU A 22 -6.17 -6.47 6.89
CA LEU A 22 -4.76 -6.77 7.06
C LEU A 22 -3.96 -5.47 7.14
N THR A 23 -3.01 -5.41 8.06
CA THR A 23 -2.07 -4.29 8.20
C THR A 23 -0.65 -4.75 7.91
N ALA A 24 0.11 -3.88 7.26
CA ALA A 24 1.52 -4.12 6.92
C ALA A 24 2.28 -2.80 6.85
N THR A 25 3.62 -2.87 6.89
CA THR A 25 4.46 -1.71 6.60
C THR A 25 4.83 -1.69 5.12
N GLY A 26 4.67 -0.54 4.48
CA GLY A 26 5.08 -0.28 3.10
C GLY A 26 6.03 0.91 3.00
N LEU A 27 6.54 1.16 1.80
CA LEU A 27 7.39 2.31 1.47
C LEU A 27 6.69 3.14 0.40
N ALA A 28 6.38 4.41 0.70
CA ALA A 28 5.81 5.34 -0.26
C ALA A 28 6.91 6.17 -0.93
N ARG A 29 6.96 6.12 -2.26
CA ARG A 29 7.89 6.94 -3.05
C ARG A 29 7.51 8.42 -2.92
N PRO A 30 8.49 9.34 -2.80
CA PRO A 30 8.21 10.77 -2.93
C PRO A 30 7.57 11.08 -4.31
N PRO A 31 6.74 12.13 -4.40
CA PRO A 31 6.17 12.55 -5.66
C PRO A 31 7.27 12.94 -6.65
N SER A 32 7.07 12.64 -7.94
CA SER A 32 7.98 13.08 -8.99
C SER A 32 7.84 14.58 -9.23
N THR A 33 8.96 15.28 -9.36
CA THR A 33 9.02 16.68 -9.82
C THR A 33 9.33 16.72 -11.32
N PRO A 34 8.88 17.75 -12.08
CA PRO A 34 9.24 17.90 -13.49
C PRO A 34 10.77 17.86 -13.73
N PRO A 35 11.23 17.44 -14.94
CA PRO A 35 10.45 16.97 -16.09
C PRO A 35 9.84 15.56 -15.91
N LEU A 36 8.82 15.22 -16.73
CA LEU A 36 8.15 13.91 -16.68
C LEU A 36 9.11 12.73 -16.91
N TYR A 37 10.15 12.95 -17.71
CA TYR A 37 11.20 11.98 -18.00
C TYR A 37 12.57 12.57 -17.68
N GLY A 38 13.43 11.80 -17.03
CA GLY A 38 14.80 12.17 -16.69
C GLY A 38 15.65 10.94 -16.43
N GLU A 39 16.91 11.15 -16.11
CA GLU A 39 17.81 10.05 -15.75
C GLU A 39 17.27 9.25 -14.57
N SER A 40 17.50 7.93 -14.60
CA SER A 40 17.13 7.04 -13.51
C SER A 40 17.94 7.40 -12.27
N ARG A 41 17.38 8.25 -11.40
CA ARG A 41 17.93 8.50 -10.07
C ARG A 41 17.91 7.20 -9.26
N GLU A 42 18.92 7.00 -8.42
CA GLU A 42 18.88 5.97 -7.38
C GLU A 42 17.52 6.03 -6.68
N VAL A 43 16.90 4.86 -6.51
CA VAL A 43 15.59 4.75 -5.88
C VAL A 43 15.74 5.27 -4.46
N SER A 44 15.33 6.52 -4.23
CA SER A 44 15.34 7.11 -2.90
C SER A 44 14.54 6.19 -1.99
N PRO A 45 15.07 5.82 -0.80
CA PRO A 45 14.38 4.94 0.11
C PRO A 45 13.05 5.62 0.46
N GLY A 46 11.93 5.02 0.01
CA GLY A 46 10.61 5.58 0.23
C GLY A 46 10.35 5.81 1.72
N ARG A 47 9.40 6.67 2.07
CA ARG A 47 9.04 6.84 3.48
C ARG A 47 8.24 5.64 3.97
N PRO A 48 8.48 5.12 5.19
CA PRO A 48 7.62 4.12 5.80
C PRO A 48 6.18 4.61 5.90
N VAL A 49 5.22 3.75 5.54
CA VAL A 49 3.79 3.99 5.65
C VAL A 49 3.08 2.75 6.17
N ALA A 50 2.00 2.92 6.92
CA ALA A 50 1.09 1.83 7.24
C ALA A 50 0.18 1.56 6.04
N LEU A 51 0.09 0.31 5.63
CA LEU A 51 -0.86 -0.18 4.64
C LEU A 51 -2.02 -0.89 5.37
N THR A 52 -3.25 -0.59 4.95
CA THR A 52 -4.46 -1.28 5.42
C THR A 52 -5.16 -1.89 4.21
N ALA A 53 -5.11 -3.21 4.08
CA ALA A 53 -5.83 -3.95 3.05
C ALA A 53 -7.18 -4.44 3.59
N ILE A 54 -8.21 -4.25 2.78
CA ILE A 54 -9.56 -4.76 3.03
C ILE A 54 -9.84 -5.94 2.09
N PRO A 55 -10.80 -6.83 2.41
CA PRO A 55 -11.28 -7.81 1.45
C PRO A 55 -11.69 -7.17 0.13
N TYR A 56 -11.22 -7.74 -0.97
CA TYR A 56 -11.40 -7.17 -2.31
C TYR A 56 -12.88 -6.89 -2.65
N PHE A 57 -13.79 -7.79 -2.28
CA PHE A 57 -15.22 -7.65 -2.55
C PHE A 57 -15.88 -6.44 -1.87
N LEU A 58 -15.21 -5.83 -0.87
CA LEU A 58 -15.70 -4.62 -0.19
C LEU A 58 -15.22 -3.33 -0.85
N TRP A 59 -14.31 -3.38 -1.82
CA TRP A 59 -13.90 -2.18 -2.53
C TRP A 59 -15.10 -1.52 -3.25
N GLY A 60 -15.12 -0.18 -3.28
CA GLY A 60 -16.21 0.60 -3.89
C GLY A 60 -17.44 0.82 -3.00
N ASN A 61 -17.47 0.28 -1.78
CA ASN A 61 -18.59 0.45 -0.83
C ASN A 61 -18.35 1.57 0.21
N ARG A 62 -17.37 2.45 -0.03
CA ARG A 62 -17.02 3.62 0.83
C ARG A 62 -16.93 4.88 -0.04
N VAL A 63 -15.97 5.76 0.21
CA VAL A 63 -15.68 6.95 -0.62
C VAL A 63 -14.88 6.54 -1.87
N GLU A 64 -15.10 7.27 -2.97
CA GLU A 64 -14.31 7.12 -4.20
C GLU A 64 -12.80 7.27 -3.94
N GLY A 65 -12.00 6.40 -4.55
CA GLY A 65 -10.54 6.44 -4.41
C GLY A 65 -9.82 5.31 -5.15
N PRO A 66 -8.50 5.43 -5.33
CA PRO A 66 -7.71 4.43 -6.04
C PRO A 66 -7.69 3.09 -5.31
N MET A 67 -7.60 2.00 -6.06
CA MET A 67 -7.42 0.65 -5.51
C MET A 67 -6.43 -0.16 -6.32
N ARG A 68 -5.72 -1.03 -5.62
CA ARG A 68 -4.75 -1.97 -6.19
C ARG A 68 -4.77 -3.25 -5.36
N VAL A 69 -4.78 -4.39 -6.04
CA VAL A 69 -4.64 -5.71 -5.40
C VAL A 69 -3.16 -6.09 -5.30
N TRP A 70 -2.44 -5.98 -6.41
CA TRP A 70 -1.03 -6.34 -6.49
C TRP A 70 -0.13 -5.19 -6.09
N ILE A 71 0.45 -5.25 -4.90
CA ILE A 71 1.39 -4.22 -4.41
C ILE A 71 2.80 -4.63 -4.82
N PRO A 72 3.60 -3.73 -5.44
CA PRO A 72 4.98 -4.01 -5.78
C PRO A 72 5.79 -4.40 -4.55
N THR A 73 6.58 -5.46 -4.64
CA THR A 73 7.54 -5.87 -3.62
C THR A 73 8.87 -5.16 -3.83
N ASP A 74 9.66 -5.00 -2.77
CA ASP A 74 11.06 -4.58 -2.87
C ASP A 74 12.02 -5.77 -3.01
N ALA A 75 11.49 -7.00 -2.96
CA ALA A 75 12.23 -8.20 -3.31
C ALA A 75 12.79 -8.03 -4.73
N THR A 76 14.11 -7.92 -4.81
CA THR A 76 14.86 -8.08 -6.06
C THR A 76 14.54 -9.46 -6.63
N PRO A 77 14.21 -9.58 -7.93
CA PRO A 77 14.08 -10.89 -8.57
C PRO A 77 15.39 -11.69 -8.54
#